data_AF-A0A9D2RQK2-F1
#
_entry.id   AF-A0A9D2RQK2-F1
#
_cell.length_a   1.000
_cell.length_b   1.000
_cell.length_c   1.000
_cell.angle_alpha   90.00
_cell.angle_beta   90.00
_cell.angle_gamma   90.00
#
_symmetry.space_group_name_H-M   'P 1'
#
loop_
_entity.id
_entity.type
_entity.pdbx_description
1 polymer ?
#
loop_
_entity_poly.entity_id
_entity_poly.type
_entity_poly.pdbx_seq_one_letter_code
_entity_poly.pdbx_strand_id
1 'polypeptide(L)' 'MNVPSPRTTKADPAFPSVPRRAIEMVAEQMEDPFRGAMPMSDAAVEGGGRIAP' A
#
# COMPACT_ATOMS: atom_id res chain seq x y z
N MET A 1 1.62 0.48 6.97
CA MET A 1 0.79 0.40 5.74
C MET A 1 -0.72 0.51 5.99
N ASN A 2 -1.19 0.86 7.19
CA ASN A 2 -2.63 0.97 7.48
C ASN A 2 -3.36 2.07 6.68
N VAL A 3 -2.65 3.13 6.28
CA VAL A 3 -3.19 4.21 5.45
C VAL A 3 -3.25 3.78 3.97
N PRO A 4 -2.13 3.40 3.32
CA PRO A 4 -2.14 3.04 1.91
C PRO A 4 -2.87 1.72 1.60
N SER A 5 -2.84 0.72 2.49
CA SER A 5 -3.50 -0.58 2.24
C SER A 5 -4.98 -0.47 1.82
N PRO A 6 -5.88 0.18 2.59
CA PRO A 6 -7.28 0.36 2.19
C PRO A 6 -7.49 1.43 1.10
N ARG A 7 -6.43 2.13 0.70
CA ARG A 7 -6.47 3.28 -0.23
C ARG A 7 -5.77 3.00 -1.55
N THR A 8 -5.32 1.78 -1.80
CA THR A 8 -4.71 1.38 -3.08
C THR A 8 -5.39 0.14 -3.64
N THR A 9 -5.77 0.19 -4.91
CA THR A 9 -6.21 -1.00 -5.64
C THR A 9 -4.99 -1.78 -6.10
N LYS A 10 -4.83 -3.02 -5.66
CA LYS A 10 -3.73 -3.92 -6.03
C LYS A 10 -4.31 -5.25 -6.50
N ALA A 11 -3.55 -6.00 -7.30
CA ALA A 11 -4.01 -7.25 -7.91
C ALA A 11 -4.06 -8.42 -6.92
N ASP A 12 -3.12 -8.48 -5.96
CA ASP A 12 -2.99 -9.60 -5.02
C ASP A 12 -2.99 -9.19 -3.52
N PRO A 13 -3.91 -8.33 -3.05
CA PRO A 13 -4.04 -8.03 -1.63
C PRO A 13 -4.88 -9.11 -0.92
N ALA A 14 -4.55 -9.41 0.33
CA ALA A 14 -5.39 -10.28 1.16
C ALA A 14 -6.81 -9.70 1.36
N PHE A 15 -6.92 -8.37 1.37
CA PHE A 15 -8.19 -7.64 1.43
C PHE A 15 -8.29 -6.65 0.26
N PRO A 16 -9.05 -6.98 -0.80
CA PRO A 16 -9.26 -6.09 -1.93
C PRO A 16 -9.92 -4.77 -1.51
N SER A 17 -9.32 -3.66 -1.92
CA SER A 17 -9.83 -2.31 -1.66
C SER A 17 -10.10 -1.58 -2.97
N VAL A 18 -11.26 -0.91 -3.05
CA VAL A 18 -11.70 -0.11 -4.21
C VAL A 18 -11.96 1.34 -3.78
N PRO A 19 -10.89 2.10 -3.51
CA PRO A 19 -10.97 3.50 -3.10
C PRO A 19 -11.34 4.43 -4.25
N ARG A 20 -11.73 5.66 -3.94
CA ARG A 20 -11.88 6.72 -4.96
C ARG A 20 -10.50 7.08 -5.53
N ARG A 21 -10.41 7.32 -6.84
CA ARG A 21 -9.12 7.61 -7.51
C ARG A 21 -8.32 8.74 -6.87
N ALA A 22 -8.99 9.80 -6.39
CA ALA A 22 -8.32 10.93 -5.76
C ALA A 22 -7.52 10.54 -4.50
N ILE A 23 -8.06 9.64 -3.66
CA ILE A 23 -7.34 9.20 -2.45
C ILE A 23 -6.27 8.15 -2.79
N GLU A 24 -6.48 7.39 -3.85
CA GLU A 24 -5.50 6.44 -4.36
C GLU A 24 -4.24 7.12 -4.87
N MET A 25 -4.39 8.22 -5.63
CA MET A 25 -3.27 9.04 -6.09
C MET A 25 -2.43 9.60 -4.93
N VAL A 26 -3.06 9.93 -3.80
CA VAL A 26 -2.35 10.39 -2.60
C VAL A 26 -1.60 9.23 -1.96
N ALA A 27 -2.23 8.06 -1.85
CA ALA A 27 -1.60 6.87 -1.29
C ALA A 27 -0.39 6.41 -2.12
N GLU A 28 -0.48 6.44 -3.45
CA GLU A 28 0.62 6.17 -4.37
C GLU A 28 1.83 7.09 -4.10
N GLN A 29 1.59 8.41 -4.02
CA GLN A 29 2.64 9.40 -3.72
C GLN A 29 3.24 9.26 -2.31
N MET A 30 2.50 8.71 -1.35
CA MET A 30 3.02 8.40 -0.02
C MET A 30 3.87 7.12 -0.01
N GLU A 31 3.54 6.14 -0.84
CA GLU A 31 4.19 4.83 -0.88
C GLU A 31 5.54 4.88 -1.62
N ASP A 32 5.68 5.72 -2.64
CA ASP A 32 6.94 5.91 -3.38
C ASP A 32 8.15 6.30 -2.50
N PRO A 33 8.09 7.35 -1.66
CA PRO A 33 9.21 7.67 -0.76
C PRO A 33 9.39 6.61 0.34
N PHE A 34 8.32 5.94 0.76
CA PHE A 34 8.39 4.87 1.75
C PHE A 34 9.18 3.66 1.23
N ARG A 35 8.97 3.26 -0.02
CA ARG A 35 9.73 2.17 -0.67
C ARG A 35 11.22 2.47 -0.72
N GLY A 36 11.60 3.73 -0.97
CA GLY A 36 12.99 4.16 -0.94
C GLY A 36 13.59 4.20 0.47
N ALA A 37 12.85 4.72 1.45
CA ALA A 37 13.34 4.89 2.81
C ALA A 37 13.39 3.57 3.60
N MET A 38 12.46 2.65 3.36
CA MET A 38 12.31 1.39 4.10
C MET A 38 12.00 0.21 3.17
N PRO A 39 12.96 -0.19 2.30
CA PRO A 39 12.74 -1.19 1.27
C PRO A 39 12.42 -2.58 1.83
N MET A 40 13.02 -2.95 2.98
CA MET A 40 12.73 -4.24 3.63
C MET A 40 11.31 -4.29 4.21
N SER A 41 10.82 -3.18 4.76
CA SER A 41 9.47 -3.09 5.30
C SER A 41 8.43 -3.06 4.18
N ASP A 42 8.70 -2.36 3.08
CA ASP A 42 7.84 -2.37 1.89
C ASP A 42 7.70 -3.80 1.34
N ALA A 43 8.82 -4.48 1.13
CA ALA A 43 8.82 -5.87 0.65
C ALA A 43 8.09 -6.83 1.61
N ALA A 44 8.28 -6.67 2.92
CA ALA A 44 7.57 -7.48 3.92
C ALA A 44 6.05 -7.26 3.88
N VAL A 45 5.59 -6.03 3.66
CA VAL A 45 4.15 -5.76 3.58
C VAL A 45 3.56 -6.24 2.25
N GLU A 46 4.26 -6.06 1.13
CA GLU A 46 3.81 -6.60 -0.17
C GLU A 46 3.72 -8.14 -0.11
N GLY A 47 4.73 -8.82 0.47
CA GLY A 47 4.71 -10.27 0.65
C GLY A 47 3.72 -10.78 1.71
N GLY A 48 3.32 -9.93 2.66
CA GLY A 48 2.36 -10.23 3.72
C GLY A 48 0.89 -9.96 3.36
N GLY A 49 0.57 -9.80 2.07
CA GLY A 49 -0.79 -9.55 1.61
C GLY A 49 -1.29 -8.12 1.85
N ARG A 50 -0.37 -7.17 2.01
CA ARG A 50 -0.64 -5.74 2.28
C ARG A 50 -1.44 -5.47 3.56
N ILE A 51 -1.32 -6.33 4.56
CA ILE A 51 -1.89 -6.11 5.89
C ILE A 51 -0.89 -5.30 6.71
N ALA A 52 -1.38 -4.27 7.40
CA ALA A 52 -0.56 -3.57 8.38
C ALA A 52 -0.36 -4.48 9.60
N PRO A 53 0.90 -4.68 10.06
CA PRO A 53 1.13 -5.34 11.34
C PRO A 53 0.53 -4.55 12.50
#